data_AF-A0A957CT70-F1
#
_entry.id   AF-A0A957CT70-F1
#
_cell.length_a   1.000
_cell.length_b   1.000
_cell.length_c   1.000
_cell.angle_alpha   90.00
_cell.angle_beta   90.00
_cell.angle_gamma   90.00
#
_symmetry.space_group_name_H-M   'P 1'
#
loop_
_entity.id
_entity.type
_entity.pdbx_description
1 polymer ?
#
loop_
_entity_poly.entity_id
_entity_poly.type
_entity_poly.pdbx_seq_one_letter_code
_entity_poly.pdbx_strand_id
1 'polypeptide(L)'
;MANFFKQLRKLLGKSKTHASVLPTDAKHPQVATPESNNHMSNTVLTEEVVIDLWRQVEKTREGMYTCAETFALLDEYAELVQSNQDAEKLMPLVKAHLDVCPKCRPEFEALITILESEQSDEA
;
A
#
# COMPACT_ATOMS: atom_id res chain seq x y z
N MET A 1 31.66 -3.55 1.60
CA MET A 1 30.52 -2.92 2.29
C MET A 1 30.78 -1.51 2.88
N ALA A 2 32.02 -1.01 3.00
CA ALA A 2 32.29 0.30 3.65
C ALA A 2 32.27 1.54 2.72
N ASN A 3 32.20 1.36 1.39
CA ASN A 3 32.25 2.47 0.43
C ASN A 3 30.88 3.00 0.00
N PHE A 4 29.80 2.24 0.22
CA PHE A 4 28.44 2.65 -0.14
C PHE A 4 27.93 3.77 0.78
N PHE A 5 28.15 3.64 2.09
CA PHE A 5 27.73 4.63 3.09
C PHE A 5 28.48 5.98 2.97
N LYS A 6 29.73 5.98 2.50
CA LYS A 6 30.48 7.23 2.22
C LYS A 6 29.91 8.02 1.04
N GLN A 7 29.28 7.33 0.08
CA GLN A 7 28.71 7.94 -1.12
C GLN A 7 27.34 8.57 -0.82
N LEU A 8 26.52 7.93 0.03
CA LEU A 8 25.23 8.46 0.51
C LEU A 8 25.38 9.79 1.28
N ARG A 9 26.45 9.93 2.08
CA ARG A 9 26.69 11.17 2.87
C ARG A 9 27.10 12.37 2.01
N LYS A 10 27.57 12.15 0.78
CA LYS A 10 27.89 13.22 -0.20
C LYS A 10 26.66 13.72 -0.96
N LEU A 11 25.60 12.92 -1.05
CA LEU A 11 24.34 13.27 -1.72
C LEU A 11 23.38 14.03 -0.80
N LEU A 12 23.55 13.92 0.53
CA LEU A 12 22.73 14.61 1.54
C LEU A 12 23.40 15.90 2.05
N GLY A 13 23.92 16.71 1.11
CA GLY A 13 24.61 17.96 1.38
C GLY A 13 23.75 19.19 1.06
N LYS A 14 23.40 19.92 2.13
CA LYS A 14 22.97 21.33 2.21
C LYS A 14 21.46 21.58 2.10
N SER A 15 20.79 21.53 3.26
CA SER A 15 19.58 22.31 3.51
C SER A 15 19.90 23.80 3.31
N LYS A 16 19.39 24.39 2.23
CA LYS A 16 19.28 25.84 2.12
C LYS A 16 17.97 26.22 2.82
N THR A 17 18.08 26.92 3.93
CA THR A 17 16.98 27.69 4.51
C THR A 17 16.54 28.71 3.47
N HIS A 18 15.43 28.46 2.77
CA HIS A 18 14.82 29.47 1.93
C HIS A 18 13.96 30.35 2.84
N ALA A 19 14.40 31.59 3.03
CA ALA A 19 13.64 32.61 3.71
C ALA A 19 12.25 32.75 3.06
N SER A 20 11.23 32.83 3.91
CA SER A 20 9.86 33.16 3.52
C SER A 20 9.84 34.57 2.92
N VAL A 21 9.58 34.67 1.63
CA VAL A 21 9.12 35.91 1.00
C VAL A 21 7.69 35.65 0.55
N LEU A 22 6.73 36.21 1.27
CA LEU A 22 5.35 36.31 0.83
C LEU A 22 5.27 37.48 -0.18
N PRO A 23 4.88 37.25 -1.43
CA PRO A 23 4.49 38.34 -2.31
C PRO A 23 3.08 38.81 -1.89
N THR A 24 3.01 39.99 -1.29
CA THR A 24 1.80 40.81 -1.26
C THR A 24 1.51 41.29 -2.68
N ASP A 25 0.24 41.28 -3.09
CA ASP A 25 -0.28 41.88 -4.34
C ASP A 25 -0.50 40.95 -5.55
N ALA A 26 -1.03 39.74 -5.32
CA ALA A 26 -1.75 39.01 -6.36
C ALA A 26 -3.27 39.28 -6.25
N LYS A 27 -3.81 40.13 -7.12
CA LYS A 27 -5.27 40.27 -7.32
C LYS A 27 -5.85 38.92 -7.72
N HIS A 28 -6.74 38.36 -6.90
CA HIS A 28 -7.41 37.10 -7.19
C HIS A 28 -8.48 37.30 -8.27
N PRO A 29 -8.37 36.69 -9.46
CA PRO A 29 -9.47 36.67 -10.42
C PRO A 29 -10.53 35.68 -9.90
N GLN A 30 -11.74 36.18 -9.66
CA GLN A 30 -12.86 35.32 -9.29
C GLN A 30 -13.22 34.44 -10.49
N VAL A 31 -12.89 33.15 -10.39
CA VAL A 31 -13.31 32.13 -11.35
C VAL A 31 -14.79 31.83 -11.07
N ALA A 32 -15.63 31.98 -12.09
CA ALA A 32 -17.03 31.60 -12.03
C ALA A 32 -17.15 30.10 -11.70
N THR A 33 -17.86 29.77 -10.62
CA THR A 33 -18.16 28.39 -10.26
C THR A 33 -19.28 27.85 -11.16
N PRO A 34 -19.12 26.68 -11.80
CA PRO A 34 -20.27 25.97 -12.34
C PRO A 34 -21.07 25.39 -11.17
N GLU A 35 -22.37 25.62 -11.17
CA GLU A 35 -23.33 25.05 -10.24
C GLU A 35 -23.26 23.52 -10.33
N SER A 36 -22.54 22.91 -9.39
CA SER A 36 -22.53 21.45 -9.22
C SER A 36 -23.77 21.08 -8.44
N ASN A 37 -24.72 20.42 -9.12
CA ASN A 37 -25.89 19.79 -8.52
C ASN A 37 -25.42 18.77 -7.48
N ASN A 38 -25.37 19.22 -6.23
CA ASN A 38 -24.92 18.43 -5.10
C ASN A 38 -26.09 17.56 -4.62
N HIS A 39 -26.22 16.35 -5.19
CA HIS A 39 -27.04 15.32 -4.56
C HIS A 39 -26.26 14.78 -3.35
N MET A 40 -26.38 15.49 -2.23
CA MET A 40 -25.87 15.04 -0.94
C MET A 40 -26.74 13.88 -0.48
N SER A 41 -26.32 12.65 -0.80
CA SER A 41 -26.90 11.46 -0.19
C SER A 41 -26.56 11.53 1.30
N ASN A 42 -27.56 11.72 2.15
CA ASN A 42 -27.37 11.82 3.58
C ASN A 42 -27.11 10.40 4.11
N THR A 43 -25.84 9.99 4.11
CA THR A 43 -25.43 8.70 4.66
C THR A 43 -25.54 8.76 6.18
N VAL A 44 -26.59 8.14 6.71
CA VAL A 44 -26.70 7.90 8.15
C VAL A 44 -25.53 7.00 8.54
N LEU A 45 -24.59 7.53 9.34
CA LEU A 45 -23.53 6.74 9.96
C LEU A 45 -24.17 5.88 11.07
N THR A 46 -24.55 4.65 10.73
CA THR A 46 -25.05 3.69 11.72
C THR A 46 -23.90 3.19 12.60
N GLU A 47 -24.24 2.68 13.78
CA GLU A 47 -23.27 2.07 14.70
C GLU A 47 -22.49 0.94 14.02
N GLU A 48 -23.17 0.12 13.21
CA GLU A 48 -22.56 -0.97 12.43
C GLU A 48 -21.48 -0.45 11.48
N VAL A 49 -21.76 0.63 10.74
CA VAL A 49 -20.80 1.23 9.80
C VAL A 49 -19.59 1.81 10.54
N VAL A 50 -19.80 2.39 11.72
CA VAL A 50 -18.70 2.91 12.54
C VAL A 50 -17.82 1.77 13.05
N ILE A 51 -18.40 0.67 13.54
CA ILE A 51 -17.67 -0.51 14.00
C ILE A 51 -16.84 -1.12 12.85
N ASP A 52 -17.42 -1.24 11.67
CA ASP A 52 -16.71 -1.79 10.51
C ASP A 52 -15.58 -0.88 10.02
N LEU A 53 -15.79 0.44 10.05
CA LEU A 53 -14.72 1.39 9.74
C LEU A 53 -13.56 1.27 10.75
N TRP A 54 -13.86 1.18 12.05
CA TRP A 54 -12.84 0.99 13.09
C TRP A 54 -12.03 -0.29 12.87
N ARG A 55 -12.70 -1.41 12.57
CA ARG A 55 -12.03 -2.69 12.25
C ARG A 55 -11.12 -2.60 11.04
N GLN A 56 -11.46 -1.77 10.04
CA GLN A 56 -10.60 -1.54 8.89
C GLN A 56 -9.38 -0.70 9.26
N VAL A 57 -9.53 0.33 10.11
CA VAL A 57 -8.41 1.14 10.61
C VAL A 57 -7.44 0.29 11.45
N GLU A 58 -7.94 -0.58 12.33
CA GLU A 58 -7.08 -1.49 13.13
C GLU A 58 -6.23 -2.44 12.27
N LYS A 59 -6.69 -2.74 11.06
CA LYS A 59 -5.99 -3.59 10.10
C LYS A 59 -4.93 -2.84 9.32
N THR A 60 -4.90 -1.51 9.37
CA THR A 60 -3.81 -0.71 8.78
C THR A 60 -2.58 -0.73 9.68
N ARG A 61 -1.40 -0.98 9.09
CA ARG A 61 -0.12 -1.04 9.80
C ARG A 61 0.87 -0.09 9.16
N GLU A 62 1.72 0.53 9.97
CA GLU A 62 2.87 1.28 9.47
C GLU A 62 3.80 0.35 8.68
N GLY A 63 4.27 0.81 7.51
CA GLY A 63 5.18 0.04 6.66
C GLY A 63 4.53 -1.13 5.91
N MET A 64 3.19 -1.22 5.86
CA MET A 64 2.51 -2.18 5.00
C MET A 64 2.85 -1.92 3.53
N TYR A 65 3.12 -3.00 2.78
CA TYR A 65 3.41 -2.87 1.36
C TYR A 65 2.22 -2.32 0.60
N THR A 66 2.54 -1.56 -0.45
CA THR A 66 1.59 -1.20 -1.50
C THR A 66 1.22 -2.44 -2.33
N CYS A 67 0.16 -2.35 -3.14
CA CYS A 67 -0.17 -3.42 -4.09
C CYS A 67 1.00 -3.74 -5.02
N ALA A 68 1.73 -2.72 -5.50
CA ALA A 68 2.85 -2.91 -6.42
C ALA A 68 4.04 -3.63 -5.76
N GLU A 69 4.39 -3.25 -4.52
CA GLU A 69 5.45 -3.92 -3.76
C GLU A 69 5.05 -5.36 -3.39
N THR A 70 3.78 -5.58 -3.03
CA THR A 70 3.26 -6.92 -2.74
C THR A 70 3.29 -7.79 -3.99
N PHE A 71 2.84 -7.26 -5.13
CA PHE A 71 2.82 -7.97 -6.40
C PHE A 71 4.24 -8.38 -6.85
N ALA A 72 5.23 -7.51 -6.64
CA ALA A 72 6.63 -7.82 -6.97
C ALA A 72 7.25 -8.94 -6.14
N LEU A 73 6.64 -9.29 -5.00
CA LEU A 73 7.09 -10.34 -4.08
C LEU A 73 6.12 -11.53 -4.03
N LEU A 74 5.06 -11.51 -4.84
CA LEU A 74 3.94 -12.45 -4.72
C LEU A 74 4.34 -13.87 -5.14
N ASP A 75 5.16 -13.99 -6.17
CA ASP A 75 5.66 -15.26 -6.68
C ASP A 75 6.54 -15.96 -5.62
N GLU A 76 7.51 -15.23 -5.04
CA GLU A 76 8.37 -15.73 -3.96
C GLU A 76 7.55 -16.15 -2.74
N TYR A 77 6.56 -15.34 -2.35
CA TYR A 77 5.66 -15.69 -1.25
C TYR A 77 4.86 -16.97 -1.54
N ALA A 78 4.37 -17.15 -2.77
CA ALA A 78 3.62 -18.34 -3.18
C ALA A 78 4.48 -19.61 -3.14
N GLU A 79 5.73 -19.54 -3.60
CA GLU A 79 6.69 -20.64 -3.50
C GLU A 79 7.01 -21.03 -2.05
N LEU A 80 7.18 -20.05 -1.15
CA LEU A 80 7.38 -20.31 0.28
C LEU A 80 6.18 -21.04 0.90
N VAL A 81 4.95 -20.62 0.55
CA VAL A 81 3.73 -21.26 1.03
C VAL A 81 3.61 -22.68 0.48
N GLN A 82 3.83 -22.86 -0.82
CA GLN A 82 3.75 -24.16 -1.49
C GLN A 82 4.79 -25.16 -0.94
N SER A 83 6.00 -24.68 -0.61
CA SER A 83 7.07 -25.51 -0.03
C SER A 83 6.93 -25.77 1.48
N ASN A 84 5.80 -25.38 2.08
CA ASN A 84 5.50 -25.52 3.51
C ASN A 84 6.57 -24.87 4.41
N GLN A 85 7.22 -23.82 3.90
CA GLN A 85 8.08 -22.96 4.67
C GLN A 85 7.23 -21.94 5.43
N ASP A 86 7.78 -21.37 6.49
CA ASP A 86 7.07 -20.44 7.37
C ASP A 86 6.95 -19.04 6.72
N ALA A 87 6.26 -18.97 5.57
CA ALA A 87 6.13 -17.81 4.71
C ALA A 87 5.60 -16.59 5.48
N GLU A 88 4.69 -16.81 6.43
CA GLU A 88 4.15 -15.75 7.28
C GLU A 88 5.22 -15.12 8.19
N LYS A 89 6.19 -15.92 8.67
CA LYS A 89 7.32 -15.39 9.46
C LYS A 89 8.40 -14.78 8.59
N LEU A 90 8.65 -15.33 7.40
CA LEU A 90 9.69 -14.84 6.49
C LEU A 90 9.29 -13.56 5.77
N MET A 91 8.01 -13.43 5.42
CA MET A 91 7.47 -12.31 4.64
C MET A 91 6.18 -11.75 5.27
N PRO A 92 6.23 -11.28 6.53
CA PRO A 92 5.04 -10.88 7.29
C PRO A 92 4.29 -9.69 6.68
N LEU A 93 4.98 -8.81 5.93
CA LEU A 93 4.36 -7.65 5.28
C LEU A 93 3.56 -8.03 4.03
N VAL A 94 3.97 -9.06 3.29
CA VAL A 94 3.19 -9.61 2.17
C VAL A 94 1.91 -10.24 2.72
N LYS A 95 2.03 -11.08 3.76
CA LYS A 95 0.87 -11.65 4.46
C LYS A 95 -0.10 -10.59 4.97
N ALA A 96 0.42 -9.55 5.63
CA ALA A 96 -0.41 -8.46 6.15
C ALA A 96 -1.19 -7.74 5.03
N HIS A 97 -0.58 -7.51 3.86
CA HIS A 97 -1.28 -6.93 2.71
C HIS A 97 -2.38 -7.86 2.18
N LEU A 98 -2.09 -9.16 2.05
CA LEU A 98 -3.05 -10.16 1.57
C LEU A 98 -4.27 -10.32 2.50
N ASP A 99 -4.10 -10.08 3.80
CA ASP A 99 -5.19 -10.16 4.78
C ASP A 99 -6.22 -9.03 4.67
N VAL A 100 -5.87 -7.94 3.99
CA VAL A 100 -6.69 -6.72 3.95
C VAL A 100 -7.03 -6.28 2.53
N CYS A 101 -6.24 -6.70 1.54
CA CYS A 101 -6.39 -6.26 0.16
C CYS A 101 -7.28 -7.23 -0.64
N PRO A 102 -8.49 -6.80 -1.08
CA PRO A 102 -9.39 -7.64 -1.84
C PRO A 102 -8.91 -7.92 -3.28
N LYS A 103 -7.86 -7.24 -3.76
CA LYS A 103 -7.31 -7.43 -5.10
C LYS A 103 -6.19 -8.47 -5.11
N CYS A 104 -5.22 -8.32 -4.20
CA CYS A 104 -4.05 -9.18 -4.14
C CYS A 104 -4.33 -10.60 -3.64
N ARG A 105 -5.41 -10.80 -2.86
CA ARG A 105 -5.77 -12.14 -2.36
C ARG A 105 -6.15 -13.11 -3.51
N PRO A 106 -7.07 -12.78 -4.43
CA PRO A 106 -7.35 -13.61 -5.60
C PRO A 106 -6.12 -13.92 -6.47
N GLU A 107 -5.24 -12.94 -6.66
CA GLU A 107 -4.03 -13.09 -7.48
C GLU A 107 -3.08 -14.12 -6.86
N PHE A 108 -2.90 -14.08 -5.54
CA PHE A 108 -2.15 -15.08 -4.79
C PHE A 108 -2.78 -16.49 -4.85
N GLU A 109 -4.10 -16.59 -4.68
CA GLU A 109 -4.81 -17.88 -4.70
C GLU A 109 -4.72 -18.56 -6.07
N ALA A 110 -4.75 -17.78 -7.15
CA ALA A 110 -4.53 -18.27 -8.50
C ALA A 110 -3.11 -18.86 -8.67
N LEU A 111 -2.09 -18.18 -8.16
CA LEU A 111 -0.71 -18.68 -8.19
C LEU A 111 -0.56 -20.00 -7.43
N ILE A 112 -1.10 -20.09 -6.22
CA ILE A 112 -1.07 -21.34 -5.43
C ILE A 112 -1.77 -22.48 -6.18
N THR A 113 -2.93 -22.22 -6.80
CA THR A 113 -3.66 -23.23 -7.57
C THR A 113 -2.82 -23.81 -8.71
N ILE A 114 -2.10 -22.95 -9.44
CA ILE A 114 -1.21 -23.37 -10.53
C ILE A 114 -0.07 -24.22 -9.96
N LEU A 115 0.62 -23.71 -8.94
CA LEU A 115 1.73 -24.37 -8.28
C LEU A 115 1.37 -25.74 -7.69
N GLU A 116 0.16 -25.90 -7.15
CA GLU A 116 -0.33 -27.18 -6.64
C GLU A 116 -0.61 -28.18 -7.78
N SER A 117 -1.10 -27.71 -8.93
CA SER A 117 -1.35 -28.57 -10.09
C SER A 117 -0.06 -29.10 -10.74
N GLU A 118 1.02 -28.31 -10.73
CA GLU A 118 2.31 -28.74 -11.26
C GLU A 118 2.95 -29.87 -10.43
N GLN A 119 2.66 -29.98 -9.13
CA GLN A 119 3.17 -31.08 -8.31
C GLN A 119 2.43 -32.41 -8.54
N SER A 120 1.17 -32.36 -8.99
CA SER A 120 0.37 -33.59 -9.18
C SER A 120 0.72 -34.36 -10.45
N ASP A 121 1.39 -33.73 -11.41
CA ASP A 121 1.75 -34.36 -12.70
C ASP A 121 3.09 -35.12 -12.66
N GLU A 122 3.86 -34.99 -11.57
CA GLU A 122 5.19 -35.60 -11.40
C GLU A 122 5.20 -36.80 -10.41
N ALA A 123 4.02 -37.27 -9.97
CA ALA A 123 3.83 -38.39 -9.02
C ALA A 123 3.31 -39.67 -9.70
#